data_AF-A0A0K2UK86-F1
#
_entry.id   AF-A0A0K2UK86-F1
#
_cell.length_a   1.000
_cell.length_b   1.000
_cell.length_c   1.000
_cell.angle_alpha   90.00
_cell.angle_beta   90.00
_cell.angle_gamma   90.00
#
_symmetry.space_group_name_H-M   'P 1'
#
loop_
_entity.id
_entity.type
_entity.pdbx_description
1 polymer ?
#
loop_
_entity_poly.entity_id
_entity_poly.type
_entity_poly.pdbx_seq_one_letter_code
_entity_poly.pdbx_strand_id
1 'polypeptide(L)'
;MALVIKKGDIFIDNIVKCLRDSSLSQYFALFGASTIVYIAGKTVFQLMNGIRIHFWSRFRRVNLKESFGTWAIVTGCTSGIGRALSLELASRGMNVVLIARNLTHLNELSEYLEKNYEIQTLIIAVDFKDIGIYEVIREKLKPIENNLGILINNVAMVQDVPTYYTKISDTCIIDSINTNITSISLMSKIALQSMVKRRRGAILNVSSLSGVYATPLISIYSATKAFVNHFSRNLALEYRPKGIHVQNLIPMSVKTKMFKNIWDDDTVKSVVTSTTDVYAYNAISTLSRTYQTSGYWRHSLAQWFIFLLPSSLVEHKIHSIMRSSMNSKKRN
;
A
#
# COMPACT_ATOMS: atom_id res chain seq x y z
N MET A 1 50.26 11.18 7.21
CA MET A 1 49.19 10.92 8.21
C MET A 1 49.17 12.00 9.31
N ALA A 2 50.29 12.27 10.00
CA ALA A 2 50.37 13.30 11.05
C ALA A 2 50.00 14.74 10.60
N LEU A 3 50.31 15.12 9.36
CA LEU A 3 50.03 16.47 8.80
C LEU A 3 48.53 16.70 8.49
N VAL A 4 47.76 15.64 8.24
CA VAL A 4 46.32 15.69 7.99
C VAL A 4 45.56 15.82 9.32
N ILE A 5 46.02 15.10 10.35
CA ILE A 5 45.48 15.18 11.71
C ILE A 5 45.70 16.59 12.29
N LYS A 6 46.93 17.13 12.18
CA LYS A 6 47.26 18.48 12.67
C LYS A 6 46.46 19.59 11.97
N LYS A 7 46.13 19.43 10.68
CA LYS A 7 45.27 20.38 9.95
C LYS A 7 43.80 20.25 10.33
N GLY A 8 43.33 19.05 10.65
CA GLY A 8 41.99 18.79 11.19
C GLY A 8 41.80 19.46 12.55
N ASP A 9 42.78 19.29 13.46
CA ASP A 9 42.74 19.88 14.81
C ASP A 9 42.70 21.41 14.76
N ILE A 10 43.56 22.04 13.94
CA ILE A 10 43.56 23.50 13.73
C ILE A 10 42.23 24.01 13.15
N PHE A 11 41.61 23.22 12.25
CA PHE A 11 40.31 23.57 11.66
C PHE A 11 39.18 23.49 12.70
N ILE A 12 39.17 22.45 13.54
CA ILE A 12 38.20 22.31 14.63
C ILE A 12 38.39 23.41 15.66
N ASP A 13 39.63 23.71 16.08
CA ASP A 13 39.93 24.77 17.04
C ASP A 13 39.48 26.16 16.54
N ASN A 14 39.66 26.44 15.25
CA ASN A 14 39.19 27.69 14.65
C ASN A 14 37.66 27.77 14.59
N ILE A 15 36.96 26.66 14.33
CA ILE A 15 35.49 26.61 14.39
C ILE A 15 35.01 26.84 15.83
N VAL A 16 35.63 26.18 16.81
CA VAL A 16 35.26 26.31 18.23
C VAL A 16 35.48 27.74 18.72
N LYS A 17 36.58 28.38 18.34
CA LYS A 17 36.87 29.78 18.69
C LYS A 17 35.86 30.74 18.03
N CYS A 18 35.55 30.55 16.75
CA CYS A 18 34.57 31.35 16.03
C CYS A 18 33.17 31.23 16.64
N LEU A 19 32.75 30.02 17.03
CA LEU A 19 31.50 29.81 17.76
C LEU A 19 31.54 30.51 19.13
N ARG A 20 32.62 30.38 19.90
CA ARG A 20 32.75 31.01 21.22
C ARG A 20 32.60 32.53 21.18
N ASP A 21 33.12 33.17 20.13
CA ASP A 21 33.10 34.62 19.95
C ASP A 21 31.86 35.10 19.17
N SER A 22 30.93 34.19 18.83
CA SER A 22 29.75 34.52 18.01
C SER A 22 28.65 35.23 18.79
N SER A 23 27.99 36.21 18.15
CA SER A 23 26.79 36.83 18.69
C SER A 23 25.59 35.89 18.64
N LEU A 24 24.57 36.13 19.49
CA LEU A 24 23.31 35.39 19.45
C LEU A 24 22.66 35.38 18.04
N SER A 25 22.80 36.49 17.30
CA SER A 25 22.32 36.59 15.91
C SER A 25 23.06 35.66 14.94
N GLN A 26 24.36 35.44 15.12
CA GLN A 26 25.14 34.50 14.31
C GLN A 26 24.75 33.04 14.60
N TYR A 27 24.44 32.71 15.85
CA TYR A 27 23.87 31.40 16.20
C TYR A 27 22.51 31.15 15.53
N PHE A 28 21.60 32.13 15.58
CA PHE A 28 20.31 32.02 14.89
C PHE A 28 20.47 31.92 13.37
N ALA A 29 21.41 32.67 12.78
CA ALA A 29 21.70 32.60 11.35
C ALA A 29 22.24 31.21 10.95
N LEU A 30 23.17 30.64 11.73
CA LEU A 30 23.70 29.30 11.49
C LEU A 30 22.60 28.24 11.60
N PHE A 31 21.78 28.30 12.66
CA PHE A 31 20.65 27.39 12.85
C PHE A 31 19.64 27.49 11.70
N GLY A 32 19.31 28.72 11.27
CA GLY A 32 18.43 28.98 10.14
C GLY A 32 19.00 28.39 8.83
N ALA A 33 20.27 28.65 8.54
CA ALA A 33 20.95 28.11 7.37
C ALA A 33 20.99 26.57 7.38
N SER A 34 21.36 25.95 8.50
CA SER A 34 21.35 24.49 8.65
C SER A 34 19.95 23.89 8.45
N THR A 35 18.92 24.57 8.95
CA THR A 35 17.52 24.15 8.77
C THR A 35 17.10 24.21 7.30
N ILE A 36 17.44 25.29 6.59
CA ILE A 36 17.15 25.43 5.15
C ILE A 36 17.86 24.33 4.35
N VAL A 37 19.15 24.09 4.62
CA VAL A 37 19.93 23.04 3.95
C VAL A 37 19.30 21.66 4.20
N TYR A 38 18.90 21.37 5.44
CA TYR A 38 18.23 20.11 5.77
C TYR A 38 16.89 19.95 5.03
N ILE A 39 16.04 20.98 5.03
CA ILE A 39 14.74 20.95 4.34
C ILE A 39 14.93 20.80 2.82
N ALA A 40 15.85 21.56 2.23
CA ALA A 40 16.17 21.48 0.80
C ALA A 40 16.70 20.09 0.43
N GLY A 41 17.67 19.57 1.18
CA GLY A 41 18.24 18.24 0.97
C GLY A 41 17.20 17.13 1.10
N LYS A 42 16.36 17.17 2.14
CA LYS A 42 15.24 16.24 2.32
C LYS A 42 14.24 16.31 1.15
N THR A 43 13.92 17.51 0.69
CA THR A 43 12.98 17.73 -0.42
C THR A 43 13.53 17.17 -1.73
N VAL A 44 14.78 17.47 -2.07
CA VAL A 44 15.47 16.93 -3.25
C VAL A 44 15.50 15.40 -3.18
N PHE A 45 15.87 14.83 -2.04
CA PHE A 45 15.88 13.37 -1.85
C PHE A 45 14.49 12.74 -2.03
N GLN A 46 13.43 13.37 -1.53
CA GLN A 46 12.05 12.91 -1.71
C GLN A 46 11.62 12.97 -3.17
N LEU A 47 11.92 14.06 -3.89
CA LEU A 47 11.60 14.22 -5.31
C LEU A 47 12.34 13.17 -6.17
N MET A 48 13.64 13.00 -5.94
CA MET A 48 14.44 12.00 -6.63
C MET A 48 13.90 10.59 -6.38
N ASN A 49 13.49 10.27 -5.15
CA ASN A 49 12.84 9.00 -4.85
C ASN A 49 11.48 8.84 -5.54
N GLY A 50 10.66 9.89 -5.58
CA GLY A 50 9.40 9.88 -6.31
C GLY A 50 9.60 9.58 -7.80
N ILE A 51 10.57 10.25 -8.43
CA ILE A 51 10.96 10.02 -9.83
C ILE A 51 11.44 8.57 -10.02
N ARG A 52 12.31 8.08 -9.14
CA ARG A 52 12.84 6.70 -9.19
C ARG A 52 11.72 5.65 -9.05
N ILE A 53 10.79 5.85 -8.13
CA ILE A 53 9.72 4.88 -7.83
C ILE A 53 8.66 4.87 -8.93
N HIS A 54 8.26 6.02 -9.46
CA HIS A 54 7.09 6.11 -10.35
C HIS A 54 7.41 6.28 -11.84
N PHE A 55 8.57 6.83 -12.19
CA PHE A 55 8.93 7.11 -13.59
C PHE A 55 10.06 6.20 -14.05
N TRP A 56 11.15 6.10 -13.28
CA TRP A 56 12.27 5.23 -13.65
C TRP A 56 11.89 3.74 -13.67
N SER A 57 11.00 3.33 -12.78
CA SER A 57 10.46 1.97 -12.73
C SER A 57 9.70 1.54 -14.00
N ARG A 58 9.19 2.52 -14.77
CA ARG A 58 8.51 2.24 -16.05
C ARG A 58 9.50 1.88 -17.15
N PHE A 59 10.69 2.47 -17.14
CA PHE A 59 11.76 2.18 -18.11
C PHE A 59 12.52 0.90 -17.79
N ARG A 60 12.69 0.58 -16.50
CA ARG A 60 13.29 -0.68 -16.04
C ARG A 60 12.26 -1.52 -15.30
N ARG A 61 11.38 -2.17 -16.05
CA ARG A 61 10.39 -3.11 -15.48
C ARG A 61 11.11 -4.33 -14.90
N VAL A 62 10.62 -4.80 -13.76
CA VAL A 62 11.10 -6.04 -13.13
C VAL A 62 10.43 -7.22 -13.84
N ASN A 63 11.20 -8.22 -14.27
CA ASN A 63 10.65 -9.49 -14.74
C ASN A 63 10.11 -10.24 -13.51
N LEU A 64 8.79 -10.25 -13.34
CA LEU A 64 8.14 -10.79 -12.15
C LEU A 64 8.42 -12.29 -11.96
N LYS A 65 8.39 -13.06 -13.06
CA LYS A 65 8.61 -14.51 -13.04
C LYS A 65 10.00 -14.86 -12.54
N GLU A 66 11.02 -14.23 -13.12
CA GLU A 66 12.42 -14.46 -12.76
C GLU A 66 12.74 -13.93 -11.36
N SER A 67 12.16 -12.78 -10.99
CA SER A 67 12.48 -12.11 -9.73
C SER A 67 11.80 -12.72 -8.52
N PHE A 68 10.61 -13.32 -8.68
CA PHE A 68 9.80 -13.75 -7.54
C PHE A 68 9.34 -15.21 -7.65
N GLY A 69 8.87 -15.64 -8.81
CA GLY A 69 8.27 -16.95 -9.07
C GLY A 69 7.17 -16.83 -10.12
N THR A 70 6.64 -17.94 -10.63
CA THR A 70 5.71 -17.93 -11.76
C THR A 70 4.24 -17.71 -11.38
N TRP A 71 3.88 -17.92 -10.10
CA TRP A 71 2.51 -17.77 -9.61
C TRP A 71 2.32 -16.55 -8.71
N ALA A 72 1.18 -15.88 -8.85
CA ALA A 72 0.74 -14.78 -7.99
C ALA A 72 -0.63 -15.07 -7.38
N ILE A 73 -0.80 -14.86 -6.08
CA ILE A 73 -2.11 -14.92 -5.41
C ILE A 73 -2.72 -13.52 -5.38
N VAL A 74 -4.00 -13.39 -5.71
CA VAL A 74 -4.76 -12.13 -5.55
C VAL A 74 -6.03 -12.40 -4.75
N THR A 75 -6.12 -11.81 -3.55
CA THR A 75 -7.33 -11.87 -2.73
C THR A 75 -8.33 -10.78 -3.10
N GLY A 76 -9.63 -11.08 -3.15
CA GLY A 76 -10.67 -10.13 -3.54
C GLY A 76 -10.58 -9.69 -5.00
N CYS A 77 -10.32 -10.63 -5.91
CA CYS A 77 -9.99 -10.37 -7.31
C CYS A 77 -11.18 -10.22 -8.27
N THR A 78 -12.43 -10.39 -7.83
CA THR A 78 -13.60 -10.40 -8.73
C THR A 78 -14.06 -9.01 -9.17
N SER A 79 -13.56 -7.93 -8.56
CA SER A 79 -13.89 -6.55 -8.98
C SER A 79 -12.82 -5.54 -8.57
N GLY A 80 -12.99 -4.28 -8.99
CA GLY A 80 -12.20 -3.15 -8.51
C GLY A 80 -10.70 -3.28 -8.75
N ILE A 81 -9.91 -2.90 -7.74
CA ILE A 81 -8.44 -2.95 -7.77
C ILE A 81 -7.96 -4.39 -7.93
N GLY A 82 -8.53 -5.35 -7.18
CA GLY A 82 -8.13 -6.75 -7.25
C GLY A 82 -8.23 -7.33 -8.65
N ARG A 83 -9.35 -7.09 -9.35
CA ARG A 83 -9.52 -7.55 -10.75
C ARG A 83 -8.47 -6.93 -11.68
N ALA A 84 -8.21 -5.63 -11.54
CA ALA A 84 -7.23 -4.94 -12.36
C ALA A 84 -5.79 -5.42 -12.06
N LEU A 85 -5.47 -5.73 -10.81
CA LEU A 85 -4.18 -6.33 -10.43
C LEU A 85 -4.02 -7.74 -11.00
N SER A 86 -5.07 -8.56 -11.02
CA SER A 86 -5.05 -9.88 -11.67
C SER A 86 -4.76 -9.76 -13.17
N LEU A 87 -5.42 -8.81 -13.86
CA LEU A 87 -5.17 -8.52 -15.27
C LEU A 87 -3.73 -8.06 -15.53
N GLU A 88 -3.22 -7.15 -14.70
CA GLU A 88 -1.85 -6.63 -14.83
C GLU A 88 -0.78 -7.68 -14.54
N LEU A 89 -1.05 -8.64 -13.64
CA LEU A 89 -0.16 -9.78 -13.41
C LEU A 89 -0.17 -10.73 -14.60
N ALA A 90 -1.35 -11.04 -15.13
CA ALA A 90 -1.51 -11.91 -16.29
C ALA A 90 -0.87 -11.32 -17.55
N SER A 91 -1.02 -10.00 -17.79
CA SER A 91 -0.36 -9.31 -18.91
C SER A 91 1.17 -9.31 -18.82
N ARG A 92 1.72 -9.56 -17.62
CA ARG A 92 3.15 -9.77 -17.37
C ARG A 92 3.54 -11.26 -17.36
N GLY A 93 2.63 -12.13 -17.78
CA GLY A 93 2.83 -13.57 -17.95
C GLY A 93 2.90 -14.37 -16.65
N MET A 94 2.39 -13.84 -15.54
CA MET A 94 2.27 -14.57 -14.27
C MET A 94 1.01 -15.44 -14.29
N ASN A 95 1.12 -16.68 -13.80
CA ASN A 95 -0.05 -17.47 -13.46
C ASN A 95 -0.74 -16.87 -12.23
N VAL A 96 -2.07 -16.97 -12.14
CA VAL A 96 -2.83 -16.25 -11.10
C VAL A 96 -3.73 -17.19 -10.29
N VAL A 97 -3.52 -17.21 -8.97
CA VAL A 97 -4.50 -17.77 -8.03
C VAL A 97 -5.53 -16.70 -7.71
N LEU A 98 -6.78 -16.99 -8.03
CA LEU A 98 -7.93 -16.11 -7.87
C LEU A 98 -8.70 -16.53 -6.62
N ILE A 99 -8.67 -15.69 -5.57
CA ILE A 99 -9.34 -15.98 -4.30
C ILE A 99 -10.42 -14.93 -4.01
N ALA A 100 -11.68 -15.35 -4.06
CA ALA A 100 -12.83 -14.52 -3.72
C ALA A 100 -14.05 -15.39 -3.38
N ARG A 101 -15.19 -14.76 -3.13
CA ARG A 101 -16.41 -15.44 -2.65
C ARG A 101 -17.31 -15.98 -3.75
N ASN A 102 -17.42 -15.23 -4.84
CA ASN A 102 -18.35 -15.53 -5.92
C ASN A 102 -17.65 -16.42 -6.95
N LEU A 103 -18.01 -17.70 -6.99
CA LEU A 103 -17.43 -18.69 -7.89
C LEU A 103 -17.69 -18.35 -9.37
N THR A 104 -18.89 -17.88 -9.71
CA THR A 104 -19.24 -17.50 -11.08
C THR A 104 -18.30 -16.42 -11.62
N HIS A 105 -18.13 -15.32 -10.88
CA HIS A 105 -17.20 -14.25 -11.29
C HIS A 105 -15.73 -14.71 -11.31
N LEU A 106 -15.36 -15.71 -10.48
CA LEU A 106 -14.02 -16.29 -10.51
C LEU A 106 -13.80 -17.11 -11.78
N ASN A 107 -14.78 -17.93 -12.18
CA ASN A 107 -14.73 -18.69 -13.43
C ASN A 107 -14.66 -17.76 -14.65
N GLU A 108 -15.52 -16.74 -14.72
CA GLU A 108 -15.50 -15.75 -15.80
C GLU A 108 -14.14 -15.04 -15.91
N LEU A 109 -13.56 -14.64 -14.76
CA LEU A 109 -12.25 -14.01 -14.76
C LEU A 109 -11.15 -15.00 -15.15
N SER A 110 -11.18 -16.22 -14.63
CA SER A 110 -10.24 -17.30 -14.96
C SER A 110 -10.21 -17.55 -16.47
N GLU A 111 -11.36 -17.86 -17.07
CA GLU A 111 -11.50 -18.10 -18.51
C GLU A 111 -10.99 -16.90 -19.33
N TYR A 112 -11.34 -15.68 -18.92
CA TYR A 112 -10.84 -14.48 -19.58
C TYR A 112 -9.31 -14.38 -19.52
N LEU A 113 -8.70 -14.63 -18.35
CA LEU A 113 -7.25 -14.51 -18.19
C LEU A 113 -6.50 -15.58 -18.98
N GLU A 114 -6.93 -16.83 -18.91
CA GLU A 114 -6.30 -17.94 -19.62
C GLU A 114 -6.38 -17.74 -21.14
N LYS A 115 -7.55 -17.33 -21.64
CA LYS A 115 -7.78 -17.08 -23.08
C LYS A 115 -6.98 -15.90 -23.63
N ASN A 116 -6.85 -14.80 -22.89
CA ASN A 116 -6.25 -13.56 -23.42
C ASN A 116 -4.75 -13.44 -23.16
N TYR A 117 -4.19 -14.18 -22.19
CA TYR A 117 -2.79 -14.02 -21.79
C TYR A 117 -1.98 -15.33 -21.79
N GLU A 118 -2.59 -16.47 -22.14
CA GLU A 118 -1.92 -17.78 -22.22
C GLU A 118 -1.23 -18.18 -20.90
N ILE A 119 -1.87 -17.84 -19.78
CA ILE A 119 -1.43 -18.21 -18.44
C ILE A 119 -2.29 -19.34 -17.87
N GLN A 120 -1.88 -19.89 -16.72
CA GLN A 120 -2.71 -20.77 -15.91
C GLN A 120 -3.39 -20.00 -14.78
N THR A 121 -4.58 -20.42 -14.39
CA THR A 121 -5.25 -19.91 -13.19
C THR A 121 -5.62 -21.03 -12.22
N LEU A 122 -5.76 -20.66 -10.94
CA LEU A 122 -6.24 -21.53 -9.88
C LEU A 122 -7.32 -20.80 -9.08
N ILE A 123 -8.51 -21.38 -9.02
CA ILE A 123 -9.66 -20.77 -8.34
C ILE A 123 -9.79 -21.30 -6.91
N ILE A 124 -9.94 -20.39 -5.95
CA ILE A 124 -10.28 -20.72 -4.56
C ILE A 124 -11.47 -19.86 -4.11
N ALA A 125 -12.66 -20.46 -4.13
CA ALA A 125 -13.89 -19.81 -3.70
C ALA A 125 -14.07 -19.93 -2.17
N VAL A 126 -13.88 -18.82 -1.45
CA VAL A 126 -13.95 -18.74 0.03
C VAL A 126 -14.39 -17.35 0.50
N ASP A 127 -15.02 -17.26 1.67
CA ASP A 127 -15.35 -15.99 2.34
C ASP A 127 -14.37 -15.69 3.49
N PHE A 128 -13.62 -14.61 3.36
CA PHE A 128 -12.64 -14.14 4.35
C PHE A 128 -13.26 -13.66 5.67
N LYS A 129 -14.59 -13.61 5.78
CA LYS A 129 -15.29 -13.48 7.06
C LYS A 129 -15.14 -14.73 7.93
N ASP A 130 -15.00 -15.90 7.31
CA ASP A 130 -14.83 -17.18 7.98
C ASP A 130 -13.34 -17.44 8.27
N ILE A 131 -13.02 -17.79 9.52
CA ILE A 131 -11.67 -18.10 9.97
C ILE A 131 -11.27 -19.56 9.69
N GLY A 132 -12.22 -20.44 9.37
CA GLY A 132 -11.97 -21.86 9.08
C GLY A 132 -11.37 -22.14 7.71
N ILE A 133 -11.36 -21.16 6.80
CA ILE A 133 -11.01 -21.37 5.38
C ILE A 133 -9.52 -21.60 5.11
N TYR A 134 -8.63 -21.19 6.02
CA TYR A 134 -7.20 -21.07 5.69
C TYR A 134 -6.50 -22.42 5.51
N GLU A 135 -7.02 -23.50 6.10
CA GLU A 135 -6.47 -24.83 5.87
C GLU A 135 -6.80 -25.33 4.47
N VAL A 136 -8.04 -25.11 4.02
CA VAL A 136 -8.45 -25.40 2.63
C VAL A 136 -7.59 -24.59 1.64
N ILE A 137 -7.30 -23.33 1.96
CA ILE A 137 -6.40 -22.51 1.14
C ILE A 137 -4.99 -23.11 1.09
N ARG A 138 -4.41 -23.54 2.22
CA ARG A 138 -3.09 -24.20 2.24
C ARG A 138 -3.06 -25.42 1.34
N GLU A 139 -4.03 -26.32 1.50
CA GLU A 139 -4.10 -27.56 0.72
C GLU A 139 -4.14 -27.28 -0.78
N LYS A 140 -4.98 -26.33 -1.23
CA LYS A 140 -5.08 -25.95 -2.64
C LYS A 140 -3.81 -25.28 -3.19
N LEU A 141 -3.00 -24.63 -2.35
CA LEU A 141 -1.77 -23.96 -2.76
C LEU A 141 -0.54 -24.88 -2.80
N LYS A 142 -0.59 -26.07 -2.17
CA LYS A 142 0.53 -27.03 -2.16
C LYS A 142 1.13 -27.31 -3.54
N PRO A 143 0.35 -27.53 -4.62
CA PRO A 143 0.91 -27.86 -5.94
C PRO A 143 1.82 -26.76 -6.52
N ILE A 144 1.65 -25.51 -6.08
CA ILE A 144 2.39 -24.35 -6.58
C ILE A 144 3.35 -23.76 -5.55
N GLU A 145 3.54 -24.40 -4.38
CA GLU A 145 4.33 -23.85 -3.25
C GLU A 145 5.73 -23.40 -3.69
N ASN A 146 6.41 -24.22 -4.50
CA ASN A 146 7.76 -23.95 -5.01
C ASN A 146 7.83 -22.83 -6.06
N ASN A 147 6.69 -22.44 -6.61
CA ASN A 147 6.57 -21.45 -7.69
C ASN A 147 5.84 -20.17 -7.26
N LEU A 148 5.34 -20.10 -6.03
CA LEU A 148 4.60 -18.95 -5.51
C LEU A 148 5.49 -17.71 -5.40
N GLY A 149 5.41 -16.80 -6.35
CA GLY A 149 6.23 -15.60 -6.38
C GLY A 149 5.64 -14.41 -5.63
N ILE A 150 4.34 -14.14 -5.81
CA ILE A 150 3.71 -12.91 -5.34
C ILE A 150 2.45 -13.23 -4.54
N LEU A 151 2.24 -12.55 -3.42
CA LEU A 151 0.95 -12.45 -2.74
C LEU A 151 0.45 -11.01 -2.79
N ILE A 152 -0.76 -10.79 -3.29
CA ILE A 152 -1.48 -9.52 -3.21
C ILE A 152 -2.63 -9.65 -2.22
N ASN A 153 -2.44 -9.08 -1.03
CA ASN A 153 -3.51 -8.93 -0.04
C ASN A 153 -4.34 -7.69 -0.38
N ASN A 154 -5.39 -7.89 -1.18
CA ASN A 154 -6.27 -6.83 -1.65
C ASN A 154 -7.68 -6.89 -1.04
N VAL A 155 -8.15 -8.07 -0.62
CA VAL A 155 -9.49 -8.21 -0.04
C VAL A 155 -9.68 -7.25 1.13
N ALA A 156 -10.82 -6.57 1.13
CA ALA A 156 -11.24 -5.70 2.22
C ALA A 156 -12.75 -5.52 2.18
N MET A 157 -13.31 -5.15 3.32
CA MET A 157 -14.68 -4.66 3.43
C MET A 157 -14.74 -3.37 4.24
N VAL A 158 -15.76 -2.58 3.93
CA VAL A 158 -16.17 -1.37 4.63
C VAL A 158 -17.68 -1.43 4.73
N GLN A 159 -18.24 -0.83 5.79
CA GLN A 159 -19.68 -0.60 5.91
C GLN A 159 -20.26 0.16 4.70
N ASP A 160 -21.49 -0.13 4.32
CA ASP A 160 -22.08 0.37 3.05
C ASP A 160 -22.27 1.88 3.02
N VAL A 161 -22.56 2.50 4.17
CA VAL A 161 -22.75 3.94 4.30
C VAL A 161 -21.99 4.48 5.53
N PRO A 162 -21.58 5.77 5.49
CA PRO A 162 -21.01 6.43 6.66
C PRO A 162 -21.96 6.37 7.85
N THR A 163 -21.53 5.75 8.95
CA THR A 163 -22.39 5.46 10.11
C THR A 163 -21.64 5.71 11.41
N TYR A 164 -22.32 6.28 12.40
CA TYR A 164 -21.79 6.40 13.75
C TYR A 164 -21.50 5.03 14.35
N TYR A 165 -20.38 4.92 15.08
CA TYR A 165 -19.89 3.63 15.57
C TYR A 165 -20.91 2.85 16.39
N THR A 166 -21.68 3.51 17.25
CA THR A 166 -22.73 2.90 18.08
C THR A 166 -23.89 2.27 17.29
N LYS A 167 -23.97 2.52 15.97
CA LYS A 167 -25.00 1.97 15.09
C LYS A 167 -24.46 0.86 14.17
N ILE A 168 -23.18 0.54 14.25
CA ILE A 168 -22.59 -0.56 13.50
C ILE A 168 -22.89 -1.86 14.25
N SER A 169 -23.39 -2.88 13.56
CA SER A 169 -23.66 -4.18 14.20
C SER A 169 -22.37 -4.90 14.58
N ASP A 170 -22.43 -5.69 15.64
CA ASP A 170 -21.31 -6.54 16.08
C ASP A 170 -20.81 -7.46 14.95
N THR A 171 -21.73 -8.00 14.14
CA THR A 171 -21.41 -8.81 12.97
C THR A 171 -20.59 -8.04 11.93
N CYS A 172 -20.92 -6.78 11.66
CA CYS A 172 -20.17 -5.94 10.73
C CYS A 172 -18.75 -5.65 11.26
N ILE A 173 -18.61 -5.44 12.58
CA ILE A 173 -17.32 -5.23 13.24
C ILE A 173 -16.45 -6.49 13.11
N ILE A 174 -16.98 -7.65 13.49
CA ILE A 174 -16.26 -8.94 13.45
C ILE A 174 -15.88 -9.30 12.01
N ASP A 175 -16.83 -9.20 11.07
CA ASP A 175 -16.59 -9.47 9.65
C ASP A 175 -15.49 -8.55 9.09
N SER A 176 -15.47 -7.28 9.49
CA SER A 176 -14.45 -6.31 9.06
C SER A 176 -13.07 -6.67 9.61
N ILE A 177 -12.99 -7.12 10.87
CA ILE A 177 -11.74 -7.58 11.47
C ILE A 177 -11.24 -8.84 10.75
N ASN A 178 -12.11 -9.83 10.56
CA ASN A 178 -11.73 -11.07 9.87
C ASN A 178 -11.27 -10.80 8.43
N THR A 179 -12.05 -10.01 7.68
CA THR A 179 -11.78 -9.72 6.28
C THR A 179 -10.57 -8.80 6.09
N ASN A 180 -10.32 -7.83 6.96
CA ASN A 180 -9.27 -6.82 6.73
C ASN A 180 -7.97 -7.08 7.51
N ILE A 181 -8.03 -7.75 8.66
CA ILE A 181 -6.90 -8.00 9.57
C ILE A 181 -6.51 -9.48 9.56
N THR A 182 -7.46 -10.38 9.81
CA THR A 182 -7.16 -11.81 9.91
C THR A 182 -6.69 -12.37 8.57
N SER A 183 -7.35 -11.99 7.47
CA SER A 183 -7.00 -12.40 6.10
C SER A 183 -5.56 -12.07 5.73
N ILE A 184 -5.15 -10.81 5.86
CA ILE A 184 -3.82 -10.35 5.50
C ILE A 184 -2.75 -11.02 6.37
N SER A 185 -3.04 -11.25 7.65
CA SER A 185 -2.12 -11.90 8.58
C SER A 185 -1.89 -13.37 8.20
N LEU A 186 -2.98 -14.12 8.02
CA LEU A 186 -2.90 -15.56 7.75
C LEU A 186 -2.46 -15.86 6.31
N MET A 187 -2.90 -15.11 5.32
CA MET A 187 -2.43 -15.24 3.93
C MET A 187 -0.94 -14.89 3.82
N SER A 188 -0.48 -13.85 4.51
CA SER A 188 0.96 -13.54 4.56
C SER A 188 1.75 -14.68 5.18
N LYS A 189 1.28 -15.26 6.28
CA LYS A 189 1.93 -16.45 6.89
C LYS A 189 1.99 -17.63 5.92
N ILE A 190 0.89 -17.94 5.21
CA ILE A 190 0.84 -19.01 4.20
C ILE A 190 1.88 -18.78 3.11
N ALA A 191 1.94 -17.58 2.53
CA ALA A 191 2.88 -17.27 1.46
C ALA A 191 4.34 -17.25 1.93
N LEU A 192 4.60 -16.69 3.12
CA LEU A 192 5.95 -16.59 3.68
C LEU A 192 6.59 -17.97 3.92
N GLN A 193 5.79 -18.97 4.32
CA GLN A 193 6.30 -20.34 4.55
C GLN A 193 7.03 -20.90 3.32
N SER A 194 6.57 -20.60 2.11
CA SER A 194 7.23 -21.04 0.88
C SER A 194 8.31 -20.07 0.39
N MET A 195 8.06 -18.76 0.50
CA MET A 195 8.98 -17.73 0.01
C MET A 195 10.30 -17.71 0.81
N VAL A 196 10.25 -17.95 2.12
CA VAL A 196 11.44 -17.99 2.99
C VAL A 196 12.35 -19.15 2.62
N LYS A 197 11.79 -20.35 2.37
CA LYS A 197 12.57 -21.53 1.97
C LYS A 197 13.37 -21.27 0.68
N ARG A 198 12.76 -20.55 -0.27
CA ARG A 198 13.38 -20.20 -1.56
C ARG A 198 14.18 -18.89 -1.53
N ARG A 199 14.15 -18.16 -0.41
CA ARG A 199 14.73 -16.82 -0.22
C ARG A 199 14.35 -15.82 -1.32
N ARG A 200 13.13 -15.96 -1.87
CA ARG A 200 12.66 -15.18 -3.01
C ARG A 200 11.14 -15.10 -3.01
N GLY A 201 10.62 -13.88 -3.09
CA GLY A 201 9.19 -13.63 -3.20
C GLY A 201 8.83 -12.18 -2.89
N ALA A 202 7.57 -11.82 -3.13
CA ALA A 202 7.04 -10.51 -2.80
C ALA A 202 5.63 -10.56 -2.21
N ILE A 203 5.34 -9.67 -1.27
CA ILE A 203 4.02 -9.46 -0.69
C ILE A 203 3.62 -8.01 -0.92
N LEU A 204 2.45 -7.81 -1.51
CA LEU A 204 1.86 -6.51 -1.78
C LEU A 204 0.57 -6.38 -0.98
N ASN A 205 0.58 -5.48 0.00
CA ASN A 205 -0.54 -5.25 0.90
C ASN A 205 -1.27 -3.97 0.50
N VAL A 206 -2.57 -4.06 0.22
CA VAL A 206 -3.39 -2.91 -0.18
C VAL A 206 -4.04 -2.28 1.04
N SER A 207 -3.47 -1.16 1.47
CA SER A 207 -4.00 -0.30 2.53
C SER A 207 -4.93 0.78 1.98
N SER A 208 -4.95 1.96 2.62
CA SER A 208 -5.70 3.15 2.22
C SER A 208 -5.12 4.38 2.92
N LEU A 209 -5.32 5.58 2.35
CA LEU A 209 -5.09 6.84 3.04
C LEU A 209 -5.87 6.92 4.37
N SER A 210 -7.02 6.26 4.46
CA SER A 210 -7.78 6.13 5.71
C SER A 210 -7.07 5.33 6.80
N GLY A 211 -5.98 4.63 6.48
CA GLY A 211 -5.08 4.02 7.47
C GLY A 211 -3.96 4.95 7.95
N VAL A 212 -3.84 6.15 7.36
CA VAL A 212 -2.85 7.17 7.74
C VAL A 212 -3.50 8.27 8.58
N TYR A 213 -4.71 8.68 8.21
CA TYR A 213 -5.49 9.70 8.92
C TYR A 213 -6.79 9.13 9.46
N ALA A 214 -7.22 9.64 10.61
CA ALA A 214 -8.51 9.28 11.17
C ALA A 214 -9.63 9.61 10.18
N THR A 215 -10.41 8.59 9.79
CA THR A 215 -11.56 8.77 8.89
C THR A 215 -12.84 8.44 9.66
N PRO A 216 -13.52 9.44 10.27
CA PRO A 216 -14.72 9.21 11.07
C PRO A 216 -15.86 8.67 10.21
N LEU A 217 -16.83 8.01 10.85
CA LEU A 217 -17.99 7.34 10.22
C LEU A 217 -17.66 6.10 9.37
N ILE A 218 -16.38 5.77 9.21
CA ILE A 218 -15.88 4.45 8.74
C ILE A 218 -14.73 3.97 9.64
N SER A 219 -14.90 4.14 10.96
CA SER A 219 -13.84 4.01 11.96
C SER A 219 -13.15 2.65 11.98
N ILE A 220 -13.91 1.55 11.90
CA ILE A 220 -13.33 0.19 11.85
C ILE A 220 -12.50 -0.02 10.60
N TYR A 221 -12.99 0.44 9.43
CA TYR A 221 -12.20 0.37 8.20
C TYR A 221 -10.89 1.16 8.33
N SER A 222 -10.97 2.41 8.79
CA SER A 222 -9.79 3.26 9.03
C SER A 222 -8.78 2.59 9.97
N ALA A 223 -9.24 2.05 11.10
CA ALA A 223 -8.40 1.33 12.06
C ALA A 223 -7.76 0.06 11.46
N THR A 224 -8.52 -0.75 10.72
CA THR A 224 -7.99 -1.94 10.08
C THR A 224 -6.93 -1.61 9.01
N LYS A 225 -7.07 -0.49 8.28
CA LYS A 225 -6.05 -0.03 7.34
C LYS A 225 -4.82 0.55 8.02
N ALA A 226 -4.96 1.14 9.22
CA ALA A 226 -3.81 1.49 10.06
C ALA A 226 -3.03 0.25 10.50
N PHE A 227 -3.72 -0.84 10.86
CA PHE A 227 -3.08 -2.14 11.10
C PHE A 227 -2.29 -2.61 9.87
N VAL A 228 -2.90 -2.60 8.67
CA VAL A 228 -2.20 -3.00 7.43
C VAL A 228 -0.92 -2.18 7.21
N ASN A 229 -0.96 -0.87 7.43
CA ASN A 229 0.20 0.01 7.29
C ASN A 229 1.35 -0.42 8.21
N HIS A 230 1.06 -0.62 9.50
CA HIS A 230 2.07 -0.95 10.48
C HIS A 230 2.59 -2.39 10.29
N PHE A 231 1.67 -3.35 10.11
CA PHE A 231 1.98 -4.75 9.84
C PHE A 231 2.91 -4.93 8.63
N SER A 232 2.62 -4.23 7.53
CA SER A 232 3.44 -4.32 6.31
C SER A 232 4.85 -3.77 6.50
N ARG A 233 5.01 -2.70 7.30
CA ARG A 233 6.33 -2.15 7.62
C ARG A 233 7.16 -3.12 8.47
N ASN A 234 6.53 -3.77 9.45
CA ASN A 234 7.20 -4.76 10.29
C ASN A 234 7.67 -5.95 9.44
N LEU A 235 6.79 -6.53 8.63
CA LEU A 235 7.17 -7.64 7.73
C LEU A 235 8.25 -7.24 6.71
N ALA A 236 8.21 -6.02 6.18
CA ALA A 236 9.23 -5.55 5.24
C ALA A 236 10.63 -5.52 5.89
N LEU A 237 10.73 -5.13 7.16
CA LEU A 237 12.00 -5.12 7.88
C LEU A 237 12.45 -6.53 8.29
N GLU A 238 11.52 -7.36 8.77
CA GLU A 238 11.80 -8.74 9.21
C GLU A 238 12.29 -9.63 8.05
N TYR A 239 11.65 -9.54 6.88
CA TYR A 239 11.86 -10.49 5.80
C TYR A 239 12.77 -9.99 4.67
N ARG A 240 13.18 -8.72 4.68
CA ARG A 240 14.17 -8.20 3.73
C ARG A 240 15.50 -8.98 3.76
N PRO A 241 16.10 -9.30 4.93
CA PRO A 241 17.31 -10.13 4.99
C PRO A 241 17.10 -11.56 4.45
N LYS A 242 15.84 -12.02 4.40
CA LYS A 242 15.45 -13.33 3.86
C LYS A 242 15.18 -13.31 2.35
N GLY A 243 15.40 -12.17 1.68
CA GLY A 243 15.21 -12.04 0.22
C GLY A 243 13.76 -11.83 -0.20
N ILE A 244 12.87 -11.42 0.72
CA ILE A 244 11.45 -11.21 0.45
C ILE A 244 11.15 -9.72 0.48
N HIS A 245 10.44 -9.26 -0.54
CA HIS A 245 10.04 -7.87 -0.66
C HIS A 245 8.60 -7.69 -0.17
N VAL A 246 8.39 -6.98 0.94
CA VAL A 246 7.04 -6.59 1.37
C VAL A 246 6.83 -5.12 1.03
N GLN A 247 5.73 -4.82 0.33
CA GLN A 247 5.34 -3.48 -0.08
C GLN A 247 3.92 -3.18 0.39
N ASN A 248 3.76 -2.03 1.04
CA ASN A 248 2.48 -1.44 1.42
C ASN A 248 2.04 -0.41 0.37
N LEU A 249 0.84 -0.61 -0.19
CA LEU A 249 0.19 0.38 -1.04
C LEU A 249 -0.79 1.20 -0.21
N ILE A 250 -0.66 2.53 -0.27
CA ILE A 250 -1.57 3.48 0.39
C ILE A 250 -2.34 4.25 -0.69
N PRO A 251 -3.30 3.63 -1.39
CA PRO A 251 -4.10 4.33 -2.38
C PRO A 251 -4.92 5.47 -1.77
N MET A 252 -5.18 6.47 -2.60
CA MET A 252 -6.27 7.44 -2.41
C MET A 252 -7.49 6.97 -3.22
N SER A 253 -8.28 7.89 -3.78
CA SER A 253 -9.49 7.56 -4.53
C SER A 253 -9.19 6.74 -5.79
N VAL A 254 -9.77 5.55 -5.89
CA VAL A 254 -9.76 4.71 -7.10
C VAL A 254 -11.20 4.36 -7.43
N LYS A 255 -11.59 4.48 -8.71
CA LYS A 255 -12.98 4.24 -9.18
C LYS A 255 -13.37 2.77 -8.99
N THR A 256 -14.00 2.44 -7.87
CA THR A 256 -14.48 1.10 -7.54
C THR A 256 -15.90 1.15 -6.99
N LYS A 257 -16.63 0.03 -7.07
CA LYS A 257 -17.99 -0.07 -6.53
C LYS A 257 -18.04 0.04 -4.99
N MET A 258 -16.94 -0.32 -4.30
CA MET A 258 -16.85 -0.36 -2.82
C MET A 258 -17.19 0.98 -2.16
N PHE A 259 -16.80 2.10 -2.77
CA PHE A 259 -16.98 3.43 -2.18
C PHE A 259 -18.13 4.23 -2.81
N LYS A 260 -18.93 3.61 -3.71
CA LYS A 260 -20.03 4.29 -4.42
C LYS A 260 -21.04 4.97 -3.48
N ASN A 261 -21.27 4.37 -2.31
CA ASN A 261 -22.22 4.86 -1.31
C ASN A 261 -21.56 5.62 -0.15
N ILE A 262 -20.24 5.80 -0.18
CA ILE A 262 -19.44 6.43 0.88
C ILE A 262 -18.86 7.76 0.45
N TRP A 263 -18.46 7.87 -0.82
CA TRP A 263 -17.88 9.10 -1.37
C TRP A 263 -18.89 9.82 -2.24
N ASP A 264 -18.92 11.14 -2.09
CA ASP A 264 -19.73 12.01 -2.95
C ASP A 264 -19.08 12.15 -4.34
N ASP A 265 -19.89 12.49 -5.35
CA ASP A 265 -19.48 12.55 -6.77
C ASP A 265 -18.24 13.43 -7.01
N ASP A 266 -18.07 14.51 -6.26
CA ASP A 266 -16.92 15.42 -6.37
C ASP A 266 -15.60 14.74 -5.99
N THR A 267 -15.63 13.83 -5.00
CA THR A 267 -14.46 13.03 -4.62
C THR A 267 -14.10 12.04 -5.73
N VAL A 268 -15.10 11.52 -6.43
CA VAL A 268 -14.93 10.59 -7.57
C VAL A 268 -14.41 11.32 -8.82
N LYS A 269 -14.78 12.59 -9.02
CA LYS A 269 -14.38 13.43 -10.16
C LYS A 269 -13.02 14.13 -9.98
N SER A 270 -12.40 14.04 -8.79
CA SER A 270 -11.09 14.64 -8.53
C SER A 270 -10.02 14.19 -9.53
N VAL A 271 -9.13 15.11 -9.91
CA VAL A 271 -7.98 14.87 -10.82
C VAL A 271 -6.97 13.83 -10.28
N VAL A 272 -7.04 13.58 -8.97
CA VAL A 272 -6.22 12.60 -8.27
C VAL A 272 -6.79 11.18 -8.44
N THR A 273 -8.10 11.05 -8.70
CA THR A 273 -8.78 9.76 -8.83
C THR A 273 -8.32 8.99 -10.06
N SER A 274 -7.86 7.75 -9.86
CA SER A 274 -7.49 6.85 -10.96
C SER A 274 -8.60 5.86 -11.32
N THR A 275 -8.59 5.40 -12.58
CA THR A 275 -9.27 4.15 -12.95
C THR A 275 -8.49 2.96 -12.35
N THR A 276 -9.13 1.79 -12.27
CA THR A 276 -8.53 0.61 -11.64
C THR A 276 -7.38 0.02 -12.47
N ASP A 277 -7.48 0.05 -13.79
CA ASP A 277 -6.46 -0.39 -14.75
C ASP A 277 -5.19 0.48 -14.66
N VAL A 278 -5.33 1.81 -14.73
CA VAL A 278 -4.21 2.74 -14.57
C VAL A 278 -3.55 2.57 -13.20
N TYR A 279 -4.36 2.40 -12.14
CA TYR A 279 -3.84 2.16 -10.80
C TYR A 279 -3.03 0.86 -10.73
N ALA A 280 -3.59 -0.25 -11.21
CA ALA A 280 -2.95 -1.56 -11.17
C ALA A 280 -1.60 -1.56 -11.91
N TYR A 281 -1.58 -1.02 -13.13
CA TYR A 281 -0.34 -0.87 -13.92
C TYR A 281 0.75 -0.12 -13.15
N ASN A 282 0.38 1.03 -12.55
CA ASN A 282 1.35 1.83 -11.80
C ASN A 282 1.79 1.10 -10.51
N ALA A 283 0.85 0.49 -9.79
CA ALA A 283 1.12 -0.20 -8.53
C ALA A 283 2.12 -1.35 -8.72
N ILE A 284 1.86 -2.25 -9.68
CA ILE A 284 2.78 -3.37 -9.97
C ILE A 284 4.14 -2.87 -10.47
N SER A 285 4.18 -1.75 -11.20
CA SER A 285 5.46 -1.15 -11.62
C SER A 285 6.32 -0.65 -10.46
N THR A 286 5.71 -0.31 -9.31
CA THR A 286 6.46 0.09 -8.11
C THR A 286 6.98 -1.08 -7.27
N LEU A 287 6.56 -2.32 -7.55
CA LEU A 287 6.93 -3.50 -6.75
C LEU A 287 8.45 -3.66 -6.65
N SER A 288 8.96 -4.03 -5.47
CA SER A 288 10.38 -4.13 -5.09
C SER A 288 11.21 -2.83 -5.11
N ARG A 289 10.62 -1.67 -5.45
CA ARG A 289 11.35 -0.38 -5.48
C ARG A 289 11.36 0.37 -4.15
N THR A 290 10.39 0.08 -3.30
CA THR A 290 10.17 0.67 -1.97
C THR A 290 9.28 -0.26 -1.15
N TYR A 291 9.36 -0.19 0.18
CA TYR A 291 8.43 -0.92 1.05
C TYR A 291 7.10 -0.19 1.24
N GLN A 292 6.99 1.08 0.87
CA GLN A 292 5.76 1.86 0.97
C GLN A 292 5.63 2.87 -0.18
N THR A 293 4.45 2.94 -0.77
CA THR A 293 4.08 3.90 -1.82
C THR A 293 2.57 4.01 -1.91
N SER A 294 2.05 5.04 -2.56
CA SER A 294 0.61 5.10 -2.89
C SER A 294 0.22 4.19 -4.06
N GLY A 295 1.21 3.63 -4.77
CA GLY A 295 1.02 2.84 -5.99
C GLY A 295 0.79 3.69 -7.25
N TYR A 296 0.44 4.96 -7.13
CA TYR A 296 0.13 5.83 -8.28
C TYR A 296 0.73 7.23 -8.09
N TRP A 297 1.45 7.73 -9.10
CA TRP A 297 2.24 8.95 -8.96
C TRP A 297 1.42 10.20 -8.58
N ARG A 298 0.17 10.34 -9.07
CA ARG A 298 -0.70 11.46 -8.66
C ARG A 298 -1.13 11.34 -7.21
N HIS A 299 -1.38 10.12 -6.72
CA HIS A 299 -1.65 9.89 -5.30
C HIS A 299 -0.41 10.24 -4.47
N SER A 300 0.78 9.83 -4.89
CA SER A 300 2.03 10.16 -4.16
C SER A 300 2.28 11.66 -4.11
N LEU A 301 2.04 12.38 -5.21
CA LEU A 301 2.17 13.84 -5.25
C LEU A 301 1.14 14.51 -4.34
N ALA A 302 -0.13 14.10 -4.40
CA ALA A 302 -1.17 14.63 -3.53
C ALA A 302 -0.88 14.35 -2.04
N GLN A 303 -0.45 13.12 -1.70
CA GLN A 303 -0.03 12.76 -0.35
C GLN A 303 1.14 13.59 0.13
N TRP A 304 2.12 13.88 -0.74
CA TRP A 304 3.25 14.73 -0.38
C TRP A 304 2.79 16.11 0.06
N PHE A 305 1.84 16.75 -0.66
CA PHE A 305 1.24 18.02 -0.23
C PHE A 305 0.42 17.89 1.05
N ILE A 306 -0.40 16.84 1.18
CA ILE A 306 -1.21 16.61 2.39
C ILE A 306 -0.31 16.45 3.63
N PHE A 307 0.84 15.79 3.50
CA PHE A 307 1.81 15.60 4.60
C PHE A 307 2.54 16.88 5.02
N LEU A 308 2.44 17.97 4.25
CA LEU A 308 2.95 19.28 4.68
C LEU A 308 1.96 20.00 5.61
N LEU A 309 0.70 19.58 5.64
CA LEU A 309 -0.34 20.20 6.45
C LEU A 309 -0.37 19.58 7.86
N PRO A 310 -0.68 20.37 8.90
CA PRO A 310 -1.01 19.85 10.22
C PRO A 310 -2.11 18.79 10.16
N SER A 311 -1.93 17.68 10.88
CA SER A 311 -2.89 16.55 10.86
C SER A 311 -4.30 16.98 11.26
N SER A 312 -4.44 17.89 12.23
CA SER A 312 -5.73 18.41 12.69
C SER A 312 -6.54 19.08 11.56
N LEU A 313 -5.89 19.81 10.65
CA LEU A 313 -6.55 20.44 9.51
C LEU A 313 -7.02 19.42 8.49
N VAL A 314 -6.18 18.42 8.21
CA VAL A 314 -6.51 17.32 7.30
C VAL A 314 -7.70 16.53 7.84
N GLU A 315 -7.65 16.13 9.10
CA GLU A 315 -8.71 15.38 9.77
C GLU A 315 -10.01 16.17 9.88
N HIS A 316 -9.94 17.47 10.16
CA HIS A 316 -11.11 18.34 10.13
C HIS A 316 -11.79 18.36 8.74
N LYS A 317 -11.00 18.45 7.67
CA LYS A 317 -11.52 18.41 6.30
C LYS A 317 -12.12 17.04 5.96
N ILE A 318 -11.45 15.95 6.33
CA ILE A 318 -11.96 14.58 6.15
C ILE A 318 -13.29 14.42 6.91
N HIS A 319 -13.36 14.87 8.16
CA HIS A 319 -14.59 14.82 8.96
C HIS A 319 -15.74 15.59 8.31
N SER A 320 -15.47 16.78 7.78
CA SER A 320 -16.46 17.58 7.04
C SER A 320 -17.02 16.83 5.82
N ILE A 321 -16.14 16.21 5.01
CA ILE A 321 -16.53 15.40 3.84
C ILE A 321 -17.38 14.20 4.27
N MET A 322 -16.94 13.45 5.28
CA MET A 322 -17.66 12.26 5.76
C MET A 322 -19.04 12.63 6.33
N ARG A 323 -19.16 13.75 7.05
CA ARG A 323 -20.44 14.25 7.57
C ARG A 323 -21.38 14.70 6.45
N SER A 324 -20.86 15.37 5.42
CA SER A 324 -21.62 15.71 4.22
C SER A 324 -22.21 14.47 3.56
N SER A 325 -21.37 13.45 3.32
CA SER A 325 -21.80 12.22 2.66
C SER A 325 -22.82 11.43 3.49
N MET A 326 -22.65 11.34 4.81
CA MET A 326 -23.67 10.74 5.68
C MET A 326 -25.03 11.45 5.55
N ASN A 327 -25.03 12.78 5.50
CA ASN A 327 -26.25 13.57 5.41
C ASN A 327 -26.92 13.44 4.04
N SER A 328 -26.15 13.34 2.95
CA SER A 328 -26.70 13.15 1.60
C SER A 328 -27.38 11.78 1.47
N LYS A 329 -26.81 10.73 2.07
CA LYS A 329 -27.36 9.37 2.03
C LYS A 329 -28.55 9.13 2.94
N LYS A 330 -28.79 9.98 3.95
CA LYS A 330 -30.04 9.94 4.74
C LYS A 330 -31.24 10.55 4.02
N ARG A 331 -31.02 11.35 2.98
CA ARG A 331 -32.08 12.07 2.25
C ARG A 331 -32.62 11.30 1.04
N ASN A 332 -31.95 10.22 0.65
CA ASN A 332 -32.32 9.31 -0.43
C ASN A 332 -32.75 7.97 0.16
#